data_AF-A0A531MUV7-F1
#
_entry.id   AF-A0A531MUV7-F1
#
_cell.length_a   1.000
_cell.length_b   1.000
_cell.length_c   1.000
_cell.angle_alpha   90.00
_cell.angle_beta   90.00
_cell.angle_gamma   90.00
#
_symmetry.space_group_name_H-M   'P 1'
#
loop_
_entity.id
_entity.type
_entity.pdbx_description
1 polymer ?
#
loop_
_entity_poly.entity_id
_entity_poly.type
_entity_poly.pdbx_seq_one_letter_code
_entity_poly.pdbx_strand_id
1 'polypeptide(L)'
;MTLFDGIVIGGGHNGLVAAATLAKAGRKVLVLEAAAELGGAARTEEFVPGFRVSSIAHVLNRLHPDVMKTLELEKHGLQIARADFLPSVSLSKDGPALVLHGAYGEVLTGASSAEQSAWKELRAQLLRYAGILKPFLSRRPPDLAGMSLKETAALGQTALALKKLGKEDMRDFLRVLLMNVADLLDEQLADDRLK
;
A
#
# COMPACT_ATOMS: atom_id res chain seq x y z
N MET A 1 1.25 33.36 24.14
CA MET A 1 1.13 32.00 23.59
C MET A 1 0.48 32.09 22.21
N THR A 2 1.07 31.51 21.18
CA THR A 2 0.41 31.43 19.88
C THR A 2 -0.67 30.36 19.94
N LEU A 3 -1.94 30.71 19.68
CA LEU A 3 -2.97 29.70 19.44
C LEU A 3 -2.64 28.92 18.17
N PHE A 4 -2.82 27.60 18.22
CA PHE A 4 -2.79 26.66 17.10
C PHE A 4 -4.18 26.01 17.02
N ASP A 5 -4.64 25.70 15.81
CA ASP A 5 -5.89 24.98 15.56
C ASP A 5 -5.74 23.46 15.73
N GLY A 6 -4.51 22.95 15.66
CA GLY A 6 -4.20 21.53 15.81
C GLY A 6 -2.73 21.29 16.12
N ILE A 7 -2.46 20.15 16.78
CA ILE A 7 -1.12 19.68 17.12
C ILE A 7 -0.94 18.29 16.50
N VAL A 8 0.16 18.10 15.76
CA VAL A 8 0.59 16.81 15.23
C VAL A 8 1.84 16.38 16.01
N ILE A 9 1.76 15.23 16.66
CA ILE A 9 2.89 14.63 17.39
C ILE A 9 3.51 13.55 16.50
N GLY A 10 4.76 13.78 16.09
CA GLY A 10 5.49 12.99 15.10
C GLY A 10 5.59 13.71 13.76
N GLY A 11 6.82 14.07 13.38
CA GLY A 11 7.23 14.65 12.10
C GLY A 11 7.60 13.60 11.04
N GLY A 12 7.02 12.40 11.12
CA GLY A 12 7.13 11.39 10.08
C GLY A 12 6.32 11.74 8.82
N HIS A 13 6.57 11.05 7.71
CA HIS A 13 5.87 11.30 6.43
C HIS A 13 4.33 11.39 6.57
N ASN A 14 3.70 10.52 7.36
CA ASN A 14 2.25 10.58 7.61
C ASN A 14 1.83 11.85 8.39
N GLY A 15 2.57 12.20 9.45
CA GLY A 15 2.32 13.39 10.25
C GLY A 15 2.50 14.67 9.43
N LEU A 16 3.54 14.72 8.59
CA LEU A 16 3.79 15.83 7.68
C LEU A 16 2.69 15.97 6.62
N VAL A 17 2.22 14.87 6.03
CA VAL A 17 1.08 14.91 5.10
C VAL A 17 -0.17 15.44 5.79
N ALA A 18 -0.47 14.99 7.01
CA ALA A 18 -1.62 15.47 7.78
C ALA A 18 -1.50 16.97 8.11
N ALA A 19 -0.35 17.40 8.62
CA ALA A 19 -0.08 18.79 8.96
C ALA A 19 -0.17 19.71 7.73
N ALA A 20 0.44 19.31 6.61
CA ALA A 20 0.41 20.08 5.37
C ALA A 20 -1.01 20.16 4.78
N THR A 21 -1.79 19.08 4.88
CA THR A 21 -3.21 19.07 4.45
C THR A 21 -4.04 20.05 5.26
N LEU A 22 -3.89 20.04 6.59
CA LEU A 22 -4.57 21.00 7.49
C LEU A 22 -4.13 22.44 7.23
N ALA A 23 -2.83 22.67 7.06
CA ALA A 23 -2.28 23.98 6.74
C ALA A 23 -2.81 24.52 5.41
N LYS A 24 -2.92 23.67 4.38
CA LYS A 24 -3.52 24.03 3.08
C LYS A 24 -5.00 24.40 3.19
N ALA A 25 -5.71 23.85 4.19
CA ALA A 25 -7.07 24.24 4.54
C ALA A 25 -7.14 25.50 5.43
N GLY A 26 -6.04 26.25 5.60
CA GLY A 26 -5.98 27.49 6.36
C GLY A 26 -5.84 27.32 7.87
N ARG A 27 -5.53 26.12 8.36
CA ARG A 27 -5.35 25.85 9.80
C ARG A 27 -3.92 26.12 10.24
N LYS A 28 -3.76 26.69 11.43
CA LYS A 28 -2.46 26.87 12.07
C LYS A 28 -2.09 25.62 12.87
N VAL A 29 -1.13 24.86 12.37
CA VAL A 29 -0.77 23.55 12.94
C VAL A 29 0.62 23.60 13.58
N LEU A 30 0.75 23.06 14.79
CA LEU A 30 2.04 22.81 15.43
C LEU A 30 2.45 21.35 15.17
N VAL A 31 3.65 21.14 14.64
CA VAL A 31 4.23 19.79 14.50
C VAL A 31 5.33 19.64 15.54
N LEU A 32 5.26 18.58 16.35
CA LEU A 32 6.26 18.24 17.36
C LEU A 32 6.94 16.93 16.96
N GLU A 33 8.23 16.98 16.67
CA GLU A 33 9.07 15.80 16.39
C GLU A 33 10.06 15.62 17.53
N ALA A 34 10.26 14.38 17.97
CA ALA A 34 11.18 14.04 19.04
C ALA A 34 12.62 13.90 18.53
N ALA A 35 12.80 13.51 17.27
CA ALA A 35 14.10 13.43 16.60
C ALA A 35 14.63 14.80 16.18
N ALA A 36 15.93 14.87 15.89
CA ALA A 36 16.58 16.08 15.38
C ALA A 36 16.15 16.43 13.95
N GLU A 37 15.61 15.47 13.21
CA GLU A 37 15.22 15.61 11.80
C GLU A 37 13.83 15.03 11.55
N LEU A 38 13.13 15.62 10.59
CA LEU A 38 11.85 15.16 10.09
C LEU A 38 12.00 13.92 9.18
N GLY A 39 10.89 13.25 8.91
CA GLY A 39 10.80 12.13 7.95
C GLY A 39 10.38 10.81 8.59
N GLY A 40 10.70 10.61 9.87
CA GLY A 40 10.38 9.39 10.61
C GLY A 40 10.90 8.16 9.87
N ALA A 41 10.03 7.17 9.62
CA ALA A 41 10.38 5.97 8.85
C ALA A 41 10.87 6.24 7.41
N ALA A 42 10.60 7.44 6.85
CA ALA A 42 11.06 7.84 5.52
C ALA A 42 12.35 8.68 5.54
N ARG A 43 13.01 8.81 6.70
CA ARG A 43 14.29 9.51 6.81
C ARG A 43 15.37 8.77 6.02
N THR A 44 16.16 9.51 5.25
CA THR A 44 17.29 8.98 4.49
C THR A 44 18.53 8.92 5.37
N GLU A 45 19.03 7.72 5.60
CA GLU A 45 20.23 7.46 6.37
C GLU A 45 21.34 6.90 5.50
N GLU A 46 22.58 7.27 5.82
CA GLU A 46 23.77 6.68 5.22
C GLU A 46 24.21 5.50 6.08
N PHE A 47 24.13 4.28 5.52
CA PHE A 47 24.47 3.07 6.27
C PHE A 47 25.91 2.60 5.98
N VAL A 48 26.48 3.00 4.84
CA VAL A 48 27.90 2.87 4.49
C VAL A 48 28.31 4.06 3.59
N PRO A 49 29.59 4.45 3.56
CA PRO A 49 30.04 5.62 2.80
C PRO A 49 29.60 5.61 1.33
N GLY A 50 28.88 6.65 0.93
CA GLY A 50 28.35 6.83 -0.42
C GLY A 50 26.99 6.16 -0.69
N PHE A 51 26.43 5.42 0.28
CA PHE A 51 25.15 4.71 0.10
C PHE A 51 24.12 5.14 1.13
N ARG A 52 22.97 5.61 0.63
CA ARG A 52 21.88 6.14 1.44
C ARG A 52 20.57 5.43 1.13
N VAL A 53 19.77 5.18 2.15
CA VAL A 53 18.46 4.52 2.04
C VAL A 53 17.48 5.08 3.06
N SER A 54 16.19 4.97 2.77
CA SER A 54 15.14 5.19 3.76
C SER A 54 15.27 4.14 4.87
N SER A 55 15.35 4.58 6.14
CA SER A 55 15.67 3.71 7.28
C SER A 55 14.69 2.57 7.50
N ILE A 56 13.40 2.77 7.22
CA ILE A 56 12.36 1.75 7.44
C ILE A 56 11.39 1.69 6.25
N ALA A 57 10.94 2.83 5.74
CA ALA A 57 9.95 2.90 4.68
C ALA A 57 10.58 2.78 3.27
N HIS A 58 11.35 1.71 3.05
CA HIS A 58 11.99 1.41 1.76
C HIS A 58 11.11 0.57 0.84
N VAL A 59 10.10 -0.14 1.37
CA VAL A 59 9.14 -0.97 0.63
C VAL A 59 7.83 -0.21 0.33
N LEU A 60 7.87 1.12 0.28
CA LEU A 60 6.67 1.89 -0.04
C LEU A 60 6.29 1.61 -1.50
N ASN A 61 5.14 0.94 -1.66
CA ASN A 61 4.38 0.83 -2.90
C ASN A 61 3.88 2.23 -3.33
N ARG A 62 4.81 3.12 -3.69
CA ARG A 62 4.64 4.53 -4.07
C ARG A 62 3.90 5.40 -3.03
N LEU A 63 4.31 6.66 -2.94
CA LEU A 63 3.49 7.67 -2.28
C LEU A 63 2.15 7.78 -3.04
N HIS A 64 1.02 7.85 -2.33
CA HIS A 64 -0.29 7.88 -2.97
C HIS A 64 -0.38 9.08 -3.95
N PRO A 65 -0.82 8.90 -5.21
CA PRO A 65 -0.84 9.97 -6.21
C PRO A 65 -1.63 11.20 -5.77
N ASP A 66 -2.74 11.02 -5.05
CA ASP A 66 -3.52 12.14 -4.53
C ASP A 66 -2.79 12.94 -3.45
N VAL A 67 -1.89 12.31 -2.69
CA VAL A 67 -1.04 13.02 -1.72
C VAL A 67 -0.01 13.86 -2.48
N MET A 68 0.67 13.28 -3.47
CA MET A 68 1.61 14.02 -4.33
C MET A 68 0.95 15.22 -4.99
N LYS A 69 -0.25 15.03 -5.55
CA LYS A 69 -1.04 16.07 -6.20
C LYS A 69 -1.51 17.13 -5.21
N THR A 70 -2.07 16.72 -4.08
CA THR A 70 -2.61 17.64 -3.05
C THR A 70 -1.50 18.52 -2.48
N LEU A 71 -0.33 17.96 -2.26
CA LEU A 71 0.83 18.69 -1.73
C LEU A 71 1.70 19.31 -2.82
N GLU A 72 1.34 19.16 -4.09
CA GLU A 72 2.05 19.71 -5.24
C GLU A 72 3.55 19.37 -5.23
N LEU A 73 3.90 18.17 -4.79
CA LEU A 73 5.29 17.81 -4.45
C LEU A 73 6.25 17.95 -5.63
N GLU A 74 5.79 17.69 -6.86
CA GLU A 74 6.59 17.91 -8.08
C GLU A 74 7.00 19.37 -8.25
N LYS A 75 6.10 20.32 -7.91
CA LYS A 75 6.43 21.76 -7.90
C LYS A 75 7.43 22.12 -6.81
N HIS A 76 7.50 21.31 -5.76
CA HIS A 76 8.46 21.43 -4.67
C HIS A 76 9.70 20.55 -4.87
N GLY A 77 9.94 20.04 -6.08
CA GLY A 77 11.18 19.37 -6.46
C GLY A 77 11.18 17.85 -6.32
N LEU A 78 10.04 17.21 -6.05
CA LEU A 78 9.94 15.75 -6.11
C LEU A 78 10.19 15.26 -7.53
N GLN A 79 11.20 14.41 -7.69
CA GLN A 79 11.51 13.72 -8.94
C GLN A 79 11.53 12.21 -8.69
N ILE A 80 10.81 11.44 -9.52
CA ILE A 80 10.84 9.98 -9.48
C ILE A 80 11.94 9.50 -10.43
N ALA A 81 13.09 9.14 -9.88
CA ALA A 81 14.30 8.84 -10.64
C ALA A 81 14.23 7.56 -11.50
N ARG A 82 13.37 6.59 -11.16
CA ARG A 82 13.18 5.35 -11.94
C ARG A 82 11.70 5.04 -12.08
N ALA A 83 11.24 4.92 -13.32
CA ALA A 83 9.88 4.46 -13.64
C ALA A 83 9.75 2.93 -13.54
N ASP A 84 10.87 2.21 -13.63
CA ASP A 84 10.92 0.75 -13.63
C ASP A 84 10.91 0.21 -12.19
N PHE A 85 10.10 -0.83 -11.97
CA PHE A 85 10.02 -1.51 -10.69
C PHE A 85 11.30 -2.32 -10.46
N LEU A 86 12.00 -2.06 -9.37
CA LEU A 86 13.08 -2.93 -8.92
C LEU A 86 12.51 -4.31 -8.57
N PRO A 87 13.12 -5.40 -9.03
CA PRO A 87 12.64 -6.72 -8.70
C PRO A 87 12.84 -7.04 -7.23
N SER A 88 11.91 -7.79 -6.65
CA SER A 88 12.10 -8.41 -5.33
C SER A 88 12.77 -9.77 -5.52
N VAL A 89 13.86 -9.99 -4.79
CA VAL A 89 14.66 -11.21 -4.87
C VAL A 89 14.55 -11.97 -3.55
N SER A 90 14.03 -13.20 -3.60
CA SER A 90 14.08 -14.15 -2.50
C SER A 90 15.28 -15.07 -2.71
N LEU A 91 16.28 -14.94 -1.83
CA LEU A 91 17.54 -15.67 -1.95
C LEU A 91 17.32 -17.16 -1.66
N SER A 92 18.04 -18.01 -2.38
CA SER A 92 18.05 -19.45 -2.17
C SER A 92 19.45 -19.89 -1.78
N LYS A 93 19.54 -20.81 -0.81
CA LYS A 93 20.81 -21.40 -0.39
C LYS A 93 21.33 -22.42 -1.40
N ASP A 94 20.41 -23.22 -1.96
CA ASP A 94 20.74 -24.46 -2.69
C ASP A 94 20.25 -24.44 -4.16
N GLY A 95 19.87 -23.27 -4.69
CA GLY A 95 19.33 -23.15 -6.05
C GLY A 95 19.28 -21.71 -6.57
N PRO A 96 18.66 -21.49 -7.75
CA PRO A 96 18.47 -20.14 -8.27
C PRO A 96 17.56 -19.33 -7.32
N ALA A 97 17.85 -18.04 -7.20
CA ALA A 97 16.98 -17.10 -6.48
C ALA A 97 15.62 -16.99 -7.18
N LEU A 98 14.55 -16.83 -6.40
CA LEU A 98 13.27 -16.41 -6.95
C LEU A 98 13.29 -14.91 -7.16
N VAL A 99 12.81 -14.47 -8.32
CA VAL A 99 12.78 -13.05 -8.66
C VAL A 99 11.39 -12.69 -9.15
N LEU A 100 10.77 -11.75 -8.43
CA LEU A 100 9.50 -11.12 -8.73
C LEU A 100 9.78 -9.80 -9.45
N HIS A 101 9.38 -9.71 -10.71
CA HIS A 101 9.57 -8.52 -11.54
C HIS A 101 8.27 -7.74 -11.70
N GLY A 102 8.38 -6.43 -11.97
CA GLY A 102 7.25 -5.58 -12.28
C GLY A 102 6.35 -5.25 -11.08
N ALA A 103 5.21 -4.63 -11.36
CA ALA A 103 4.30 -4.16 -10.32
C ALA A 103 3.61 -5.34 -9.61
N TYR A 104 3.84 -5.48 -8.30
CA TYR A 104 3.25 -6.57 -7.52
C TYR A 104 3.60 -7.96 -8.08
N GLY A 105 4.84 -8.15 -8.57
CA GLY A 105 5.32 -9.44 -9.05
C GLY A 105 4.61 -9.95 -10.31
N GLU A 106 4.51 -9.11 -11.35
CA GLU A 106 3.93 -9.48 -12.65
C GLU A 106 4.52 -10.74 -13.26
N VAL A 107 5.84 -10.92 -13.08
CA VAL A 107 6.56 -12.07 -13.59
C VAL A 107 7.36 -12.70 -12.47
N LEU A 108 7.19 -14.00 -12.28
CA LEU A 108 7.99 -14.82 -11.37
C LEU A 108 9.01 -15.62 -12.18
N THR A 109 10.27 -15.56 -11.78
CA THR A 109 11.37 -16.36 -12.35
C THR A 109 12.12 -17.08 -11.24
N GLY A 110 12.83 -18.17 -11.57
CA GLY A 110 13.53 -19.01 -10.58
C GLY A 110 12.66 -20.05 -9.87
N ALA A 111 11.38 -20.15 -10.26
CA ALA A 111 10.42 -21.15 -9.79
C ALA A 111 10.14 -22.20 -10.88
N SER A 112 9.53 -23.32 -10.51
CA SER A 112 9.03 -24.31 -11.47
C SER A 112 7.93 -23.70 -12.38
N SER A 113 7.69 -24.28 -13.55
CA SER A 113 6.63 -23.80 -14.46
C SER A 113 5.24 -23.89 -13.83
N ALA A 114 5.00 -24.92 -12.99
CA ALA A 114 3.75 -25.05 -12.25
C ALA A 114 3.59 -23.91 -11.23
N GLU A 115 4.65 -23.59 -10.49
CA GLU A 115 4.65 -22.52 -9.49
C GLU A 115 4.44 -21.14 -10.14
N GLN A 116 5.04 -20.90 -11.30
CA GLN A 116 4.83 -19.67 -12.06
C GLN A 116 3.37 -19.51 -12.50
N SER A 117 2.69 -20.62 -12.87
CA SER A 117 1.27 -20.60 -13.20
C SER A 117 0.41 -20.31 -11.96
N ALA A 118 0.68 -21.02 -10.86
CA ALA A 118 -0.03 -20.83 -9.59
C ALA A 118 0.10 -19.39 -9.08
N TRP A 119 1.32 -18.82 -9.10
CA TRP A 119 1.55 -17.42 -8.75
C TRP A 119 0.76 -16.45 -9.65
N LYS A 120 0.74 -16.69 -10.96
CA LYS A 120 0.00 -15.85 -11.91
C LYS A 120 -1.50 -15.87 -11.62
N GLU A 121 -2.06 -17.04 -11.30
CA GLU A 121 -3.47 -17.21 -10.96
C GLU A 121 -3.82 -16.54 -9.64
N LEU A 122 -3.04 -16.78 -8.58
CA LEU A 122 -3.19 -16.15 -7.27
C LEU A 122 -3.08 -14.63 -7.39
N ARG A 123 -2.07 -14.11 -8.10
CA ARG A 123 -1.90 -12.67 -8.33
C ARG A 123 -3.12 -12.08 -9.04
N ALA A 124 -3.62 -12.74 -10.08
CA ALA A 124 -4.81 -12.27 -10.77
C ALA A 124 -6.04 -12.24 -9.85
N GLN A 125 -6.20 -13.23 -8.98
CA GLN A 125 -7.27 -13.29 -7.99
C GLN A 125 -7.16 -12.15 -6.96
N LEU A 126 -5.99 -11.96 -6.35
CA LEU A 126 -5.74 -10.90 -5.39
C LEU A 126 -5.96 -9.50 -5.98
N LEU A 127 -5.57 -9.28 -7.24
CA LEU A 127 -5.82 -8.00 -7.92
C LEU A 127 -7.31 -7.75 -8.18
N ARG A 128 -8.10 -8.79 -8.52
CA ARG A 128 -9.56 -8.65 -8.62
C ARG A 128 -10.15 -8.24 -7.28
N TYR A 129 -9.73 -8.89 -6.19
CA TYR A 129 -10.19 -8.60 -4.83
C TYR A 129 -9.79 -7.20 -4.38
N ALA A 130 -8.54 -6.80 -4.63
CA ALA A 130 -8.07 -5.45 -4.38
C ALA A 130 -8.90 -4.40 -5.14
N GLY A 131 -9.31 -4.69 -6.39
CA GLY A 131 -10.19 -3.83 -7.18
C GLY A 131 -11.55 -3.56 -6.52
N ILE A 132 -12.10 -4.54 -5.80
CA ILE A 132 -13.36 -4.42 -5.06
C ILE A 132 -13.19 -3.59 -3.79
N LEU A 133 -12.06 -3.77 -3.11
CA LEU A 133 -11.76 -3.07 -1.86
C LEU A 133 -11.25 -1.64 -2.08
N LYS A 134 -10.66 -1.35 -3.24
CA LYS A 134 -10.03 -0.07 -3.57
C LYS A 134 -10.90 1.16 -3.27
N PRO A 135 -12.22 1.20 -3.57
CA PRO A 135 -13.05 2.35 -3.26
C PRO A 135 -13.14 2.68 -1.77
N PHE A 136 -12.96 1.70 -0.88
CA PHE A 136 -13.03 1.91 0.57
C PHE A 136 -11.78 2.59 1.13
N LEU A 137 -10.64 2.52 0.44
CA LEU A 137 -9.39 3.15 0.89
C LEU A 137 -9.49 4.68 0.93
N SER A 138 -10.34 5.28 0.09
CA SER A 138 -10.46 6.73 -0.06
C SER A 138 -11.82 7.28 0.40
N ARG A 139 -12.73 6.41 0.81
CA ARG A 139 -14.07 6.82 1.28
C ARG A 139 -14.09 6.86 2.80
N ARG A 140 -14.83 7.83 3.34
CA ARG A 140 -15.21 7.80 4.75
C ARG A 140 -15.99 6.50 5.01
N PRO A 141 -15.69 5.76 6.09
CA PRO A 141 -16.52 4.64 6.51
C PRO A 141 -17.97 5.07 6.68
N PRO A 142 -18.95 4.26 6.23
CA PRO A 142 -20.35 4.61 6.35
C PRO A 142 -20.77 4.71 7.82
N ASP A 143 -21.62 5.68 8.14
CA ASP A 143 -22.25 5.74 9.46
C ASP A 143 -23.36 4.69 9.57
N LEU A 144 -23.13 3.63 10.35
CA LEU A 144 -24.07 2.52 10.50
C LEU A 144 -25.36 2.92 11.25
N ALA A 145 -25.35 4.01 12.01
CA ALA A 145 -26.51 4.46 12.78
C ALA A 145 -27.44 5.38 11.98
N GLY A 146 -26.95 5.97 10.87
CA GLY A 146 -27.66 7.03 10.15
C GLY A 146 -27.24 7.16 8.69
N MET A 147 -27.22 6.06 7.94
CA MET A 147 -26.81 6.07 6.54
C MET A 147 -27.66 7.02 5.68
N SER A 148 -26.99 7.96 5.03
CA SER A 148 -27.57 8.76 3.97
C SER A 148 -27.86 7.92 2.72
N LEU A 149 -28.78 8.38 1.86
CA LEU A 149 -29.07 7.72 0.57
C LEU A 149 -27.82 7.52 -0.29
N LYS A 150 -26.87 8.46 -0.22
CA LYS A 150 -25.59 8.39 -0.96
C LYS A 150 -24.70 7.27 -0.45
N GLU A 151 -24.63 7.08 0.87
CA GLU A 151 -23.87 5.99 1.50
C GLU A 151 -24.50 4.64 1.18
N THR A 152 -25.83 4.53 1.26
CA THR A 152 -26.57 3.33 0.87
C THR A 152 -26.32 2.97 -0.59
N ALA A 153 -26.35 3.94 -1.51
CA ALA A 153 -26.03 3.71 -2.92
C ALA A 153 -24.57 3.25 -3.12
N ALA A 154 -23.62 3.84 -2.40
CA ALA A 154 -22.20 3.47 -2.47
C ALA A 154 -21.95 2.03 -1.95
N LEU A 155 -22.62 1.62 -0.88
CA LEU A 155 -22.60 0.25 -0.40
C LEU A 155 -23.27 -0.71 -1.39
N GLY A 156 -24.40 -0.30 -1.97
CA GLY A 156 -25.09 -1.06 -3.03
C GLY A 156 -24.20 -1.31 -4.25
N GLN A 157 -23.39 -0.33 -4.67
CA GLN A 157 -22.40 -0.52 -5.75
C GLN A 157 -21.34 -1.58 -5.39
N THR A 158 -20.92 -1.63 -4.14
CA THR A 158 -19.97 -2.66 -3.67
C THR A 158 -20.64 -4.04 -3.66
N ALA A 159 -21.86 -4.14 -3.14
CA ALA A 159 -22.63 -5.38 -3.16
C ALA A 159 -22.84 -5.89 -4.60
N LEU A 160 -23.09 -4.98 -5.55
CA LEU A 160 -23.15 -5.31 -6.97
C LEU A 160 -21.80 -5.76 -7.54
N ALA A 161 -20.69 -5.13 -7.16
CA ALA A 161 -19.35 -5.55 -7.57
C ALA A 161 -19.02 -6.96 -7.05
N LEU A 162 -19.34 -7.26 -5.79
CA LEU A 162 -19.22 -8.59 -5.20
C LEU A 162 -20.11 -9.61 -5.92
N LYS A 163 -21.36 -9.26 -6.22
CA LYS A 163 -22.27 -10.14 -6.95
C LYS A 163 -21.77 -10.45 -8.37
N LYS A 164 -21.09 -9.50 -9.02
CA LYS A 164 -20.52 -9.65 -10.36
C LYS A 164 -19.31 -10.59 -10.43
N LEU A 165 -18.69 -10.93 -9.30
CA LEU A 165 -17.66 -11.98 -9.25
C LEU A 165 -18.21 -13.36 -9.62
N GLY A 166 -19.51 -13.61 -9.42
CA GLY A 166 -20.06 -14.96 -9.49
C GLY A 166 -19.99 -15.66 -8.13
N LYS A 167 -20.72 -16.77 -8.00
CA LYS A 167 -20.92 -17.43 -6.68
C LYS A 167 -19.62 -17.98 -6.09
N GLU A 168 -18.78 -18.59 -6.91
CA GLU A 168 -17.54 -19.23 -6.47
C GLU A 168 -16.53 -18.19 -6.01
N ASP A 169 -16.18 -17.24 -6.88
CA ASP A 169 -15.24 -16.15 -6.55
C ASP A 169 -15.72 -15.30 -5.36
N MET A 170 -17.04 -15.09 -5.19
CA MET A 170 -17.58 -14.37 -4.02
C MET A 170 -17.38 -15.14 -2.72
N ARG A 171 -17.63 -16.45 -2.74
CA ARG A 171 -17.38 -17.32 -1.57
C ARG A 171 -15.90 -17.29 -1.21
N ASP A 172 -15.04 -17.44 -2.21
CA ASP A 172 -13.61 -17.49 -2.00
C ASP A 172 -13.07 -16.13 -1.56
N PHE A 173 -13.61 -15.02 -2.08
CA PHE A 173 -13.32 -13.67 -1.59
C PHE A 173 -13.64 -13.52 -0.10
N LEU A 174 -14.85 -13.92 0.33
CA LEU A 174 -15.27 -13.81 1.74
C LEU A 174 -14.41 -14.70 2.65
N ARG A 175 -13.99 -15.87 2.15
CA ARG A 175 -13.05 -16.75 2.85
C ARG A 175 -11.70 -16.07 3.02
N VAL A 176 -11.11 -15.61 1.92
CA VAL A 176 -9.79 -14.95 1.90
C VAL A 176 -9.76 -13.67 2.73
N LEU A 177 -10.84 -12.89 2.72
CA LEU A 177 -10.95 -11.63 3.45
C LEU A 177 -10.70 -11.79 4.97
N LEU A 178 -11.01 -12.97 5.52
CA LEU A 178 -10.88 -13.28 6.95
C LEU A 178 -9.75 -14.29 7.23
N MET A 179 -9.06 -14.75 6.20
CA MET A 179 -8.02 -15.79 6.30
C MET A 179 -6.66 -15.18 6.64
N ASN A 180 -5.79 -15.96 7.29
CA ASN A 180 -4.38 -15.59 7.41
C ASN A 180 -3.72 -15.63 6.01
N VAL A 181 -2.85 -14.67 5.73
CA VAL A 181 -2.10 -14.65 4.47
C VAL A 181 -1.21 -15.89 4.34
N ALA A 182 -0.60 -16.39 5.42
CA ALA A 182 0.21 -17.60 5.40
C ALA A 182 -0.60 -18.82 4.93
N ASP A 183 -1.79 -19.03 5.51
CA ASP A 183 -2.66 -20.15 5.13
C ASP A 183 -3.10 -20.06 3.66
N LEU A 184 -3.39 -18.85 3.17
CA LEU A 184 -3.70 -18.64 1.75
C LEU A 184 -2.52 -19.02 0.85
N LEU A 185 -1.30 -18.63 1.22
CA LEU A 185 -0.10 -18.94 0.45
C LEU A 185 0.19 -20.44 0.51
N ASP A 186 0.00 -21.11 1.65
CA ASP A 186 0.12 -22.57 1.77
C ASP A 186 -0.90 -23.33 0.93
N GLU A 187 -2.14 -22.83 0.81
CA GLU A 187 -3.16 -23.45 -0.04
C GLU A 187 -2.84 -23.32 -1.54
N GLN A 188 -2.17 -22.24 -1.94
CA GLN A 188 -2.08 -21.83 -3.35
C GLN A 188 -0.70 -22.03 -3.96
N LEU A 189 0.36 -22.09 -3.15
CA LEU A 189 1.75 -22.12 -3.57
C LEU A 189 2.47 -23.31 -2.94
N ALA A 190 3.33 -23.96 -3.71
CA ALA A 190 4.13 -25.09 -3.23
C ALA A 190 5.54 -24.66 -2.80
N ASP A 191 6.03 -23.50 -3.27
CA ASP A 191 7.37 -23.03 -2.98
C ASP A 191 7.39 -22.14 -1.72
N ASP A 192 7.94 -22.67 -0.63
CA ASP A 192 7.99 -21.98 0.67
C ASP A 192 8.76 -20.65 0.63
N ARG A 193 9.58 -20.41 -0.40
CA ARG A 193 10.30 -19.15 -0.57
C ARG A 193 9.38 -17.97 -0.96
N LEU A 194 8.11 -18.24 -1.27
CA LEU A 194 7.05 -17.26 -1.54
C LEU A 194 6.07 -17.07 -0.37
N LYS A 195 6.29 -17.76 0.76
CA LYS A 195 5.42 -17.77 1.93
C LYS A 195 6.08 -17.06 3.11
#